data_AF-A0AAW6Q7T9-F1
#
_entry.id   AF-A0AAW6Q7T9-F1
#
_cell.length_a   1.000
_cell.length_b   1.000
_cell.length_c   1.000
_cell.angle_alpha   90.00
_cell.angle_beta   90.00
_cell.angle_gamma   90.00
#
_symmetry.space_group_name_H-M   'P 1'
#
loop_
_entity.id
_entity.type
_entity.pdbx_description
1 polymer ?
#
loop_
_entity_poly.entity_id
_entity_poly.type
_entity_poly.pdbx_seq_one_letter_code
_entity_poly.pdbx_strand_id
1 'polypeptide(L)'
;MSKGKSFILMGVSSTGKTSVGTEVARRLGIKLIDGDDLHPRANIIKMGEGHPLNDNDRRPWLERIRDAAFSLEHKSEVGIIVCSALKKKYRDLIRDGNDSVKFLFLHGSFDLILERMRRRKGHYMKEEMLKSQFETLEVPQADEPDVIPIDVSGSFEDVVEKCVRALKPYL
;
A
#
# COMPACT_ATOMS: atom_id res chain seq x y z
N MET A 1 -12.16 22.52 12.01
CA MET A 1 -11.73 21.14 12.31
C MET A 1 -10.56 20.83 11.39
N SER A 2 -9.52 20.15 11.87
CA SER A 2 -8.42 19.72 10.98
C SER A 2 -8.96 18.72 9.97
N LYS A 3 -8.62 18.89 8.69
CA LYS A 3 -8.92 17.89 7.65
C LYS A 3 -8.36 16.52 8.07
N GLY A 4 -9.09 15.46 7.74
CA GLY A 4 -8.63 14.09 7.95
C GLY A 4 -7.41 13.77 7.08
N LYS A 5 -6.73 12.64 7.35
CA LYS A 5 -5.49 12.27 6.68
C LYS A 5 -5.50 10.81 6.28
N SER A 6 -4.99 10.55 5.08
CA SER A 6 -4.96 9.22 4.48
C SER A 6 -3.53 8.81 4.18
N PHE A 7 -3.09 7.68 4.74
CA PHE A 7 -1.76 7.14 4.53
C PHE A 7 -1.84 5.86 3.70
N ILE A 8 -1.43 5.92 2.44
CA ILE A 8 -1.41 4.75 1.56
C ILE A 8 -0.15 3.94 1.84
N LEU A 9 -0.31 2.76 2.43
CA LEU A 9 0.81 1.85 2.67
C LEU A 9 1.04 1.01 1.41
N MET A 10 2.09 1.34 0.67
CA MET A 10 2.36 0.82 -0.67
C MET A 10 3.64 -0.03 -0.78
N GLY A 11 3.79 -0.71 -1.91
CA GLY A 11 4.91 -1.61 -2.21
C GLY A 11 4.44 -2.95 -2.79
N VAL A 12 5.39 -3.73 -3.30
CA VAL A 12 5.10 -5.03 -3.92
C VAL A 12 4.45 -6.01 -2.93
N SER A 13 3.81 -7.05 -3.45
CA SER A 13 3.32 -8.17 -2.63
C SER A 13 4.44 -8.73 -1.73
N SER A 14 4.09 -9.23 -0.54
CA SER A 14 5.03 -9.78 0.45
C SER A 14 5.99 -8.80 1.15
N THR A 15 5.91 -7.49 0.91
CA THR A 15 6.65 -6.48 1.72
C THR A 15 6.14 -6.34 3.15
N GLY A 16 4.98 -6.94 3.46
CA GLY A 16 4.40 -6.91 4.81
C GLY A 16 3.35 -5.82 5.05
N LYS A 17 2.84 -5.16 3.99
CA LYS A 17 1.87 -4.07 4.08
C LYS A 17 0.73 -4.34 5.07
N THR A 18 -0.01 -5.45 4.93
CA THR A 18 -1.13 -5.76 5.84
C THR A 18 -0.67 -5.87 7.29
N SER A 19 0.34 -6.69 7.58
CA SER A 19 0.83 -6.89 8.95
C SER A 19 1.40 -5.60 9.57
N VAL A 20 2.20 -4.85 8.81
CA VAL A 20 2.78 -3.58 9.27
C VAL A 20 1.68 -2.54 9.46
N GLY A 21 0.76 -2.40 8.49
CA GLY A 21 -0.36 -1.47 8.54
C GLY A 21 -1.27 -1.71 9.74
N THR A 22 -1.61 -2.97 10.03
CA THR A 22 -2.41 -3.34 11.20
C THR A 22 -1.74 -2.90 12.50
N GLU A 23 -0.45 -3.21 12.67
CA GLU A 23 0.26 -2.88 13.90
C GLU A 23 0.49 -1.37 14.06
N VAL A 24 0.83 -0.67 12.97
CA VAL A 24 0.97 0.80 12.97
C VAL A 24 -0.36 1.47 13.31
N ALA A 25 -1.46 1.03 12.69
CA ALA A 25 -2.79 1.56 12.97
C ALA A 25 -3.18 1.35 14.45
N ARG A 26 -2.90 0.15 14.98
CA ARG A 26 -3.13 -0.19 16.40
C ARG A 26 -2.33 0.73 17.34
N ARG A 27 -1.04 0.98 17.07
CA ARG A 27 -0.18 1.82 17.90
C ARG A 27 -0.58 3.29 17.90
N LEU A 28 -1.04 3.79 16.75
CA LEU A 28 -1.41 5.19 16.58
C LEU A 28 -2.89 5.46 16.89
N GLY A 29 -3.70 4.42 17.11
CA GLY A 29 -5.14 4.57 17.35
C GLY A 29 -5.90 5.11 16.13
N ILE A 30 -5.42 4.82 14.92
CA ILE A 30 -6.01 5.30 13.66
C ILE A 30 -6.69 4.15 12.91
N LYS A 31 -7.50 4.48 11.90
CA LYS A 31 -8.21 3.46 11.10
C LYS A 31 -7.25 2.65 10.22
N LEU A 32 -7.64 1.43 9.90
CA LEU A 32 -7.04 0.61 8.86
C LEU A 32 -8.12 0.20 7.86
N ILE A 33 -7.83 0.38 6.57
CA ILE A 33 -8.65 -0.12 5.46
C ILE A 33 -7.75 -1.06 4.66
N ASP A 34 -8.14 -2.32 4.52
CA ASP A 34 -7.48 -3.22 3.58
C ASP A 34 -8.01 -2.91 2.17
N GLY A 35 -7.14 -2.42 1.29
CA GLY A 35 -7.55 -2.07 -0.07
C GLY A 35 -7.86 -3.29 -0.92
N ASP A 36 -7.39 -4.47 -0.57
CA ASP A 36 -7.71 -5.69 -1.32
C ASP A 36 -9.22 -6.02 -1.22
N ASP A 37 -9.88 -5.66 -0.10
CA ASP A 37 -11.33 -5.79 0.08
C ASP A 37 -12.15 -4.87 -0.85
N LEU A 38 -11.51 -3.84 -1.41
CA LEU A 38 -12.15 -2.88 -2.30
C LEU A 38 -12.11 -3.32 -3.76
N HIS A 39 -11.49 -4.46 -4.08
CA HIS A 39 -11.49 -4.97 -5.45
C HIS A 39 -12.90 -5.25 -5.98
N PRO A 40 -13.21 -4.87 -7.23
CA PRO A 40 -14.39 -5.39 -7.91
C PRO A 40 -14.36 -6.91 -7.99
N ARG A 41 -15.53 -7.55 -7.96
CA ARG A 41 -15.65 -9.01 -8.07
C ARG A 41 -14.92 -9.59 -9.28
N ALA A 42 -14.92 -8.87 -10.41
CA ALA A 42 -14.21 -9.27 -11.62
C ALA A 42 -12.69 -9.43 -11.39
N ASN A 43 -12.08 -8.55 -10.58
CA ASN A 43 -10.65 -8.65 -10.26
C ASN A 43 -10.36 -9.84 -9.36
N ILE A 44 -11.22 -10.08 -8.37
CA ILE A 44 -11.09 -11.22 -7.46
C ILE A 44 -11.16 -12.54 -8.24
N ILE A 45 -12.12 -12.66 -9.17
CA ILE A 45 -12.24 -13.84 -10.05
C ILE A 45 -10.98 -14.01 -10.90
N LYS A 46 -10.57 -12.96 -11.62
CA LYS A 46 -9.40 -13.01 -12.51
C LYS A 46 -8.10 -13.39 -11.77
N MET A 47 -7.88 -12.83 -10.58
CA MET A 47 -6.74 -13.20 -9.74
C MET A 47 -6.87 -14.62 -9.19
N GLY A 48 -8.09 -15.06 -8.82
CA GLY A 48 -8.37 -16.42 -8.37
C GLY A 48 -8.09 -17.49 -9.45
N GLU A 49 -8.23 -17.12 -10.72
CA GLU A 49 -7.84 -17.94 -11.88
C GLU A 49 -6.32 -17.89 -12.17
N GLY A 50 -5.56 -17.09 -11.41
CA GLY A 50 -4.11 -16.93 -11.59
C GLY A 50 -3.72 -15.96 -12.70
N HIS A 51 -4.67 -15.20 -13.25
CA HIS A 51 -4.39 -14.19 -14.27
C HIS A 51 -4.04 -12.85 -13.63
N PRO A 52 -2.93 -12.20 -14.04
CA PRO A 52 -2.57 -10.89 -13.51
C PRO A 52 -3.56 -9.82 -13.98
N LEU A 53 -3.85 -8.86 -13.09
CA LEU A 53 -4.61 -7.67 -13.46
C LEU A 53 -3.80 -6.78 -14.40
N ASN A 54 -4.46 -6.11 -15.33
CA ASN A 54 -3.93 -5.03 -16.14
C ASN A 54 -4.37 -3.65 -15.59
N ASP A 55 -4.08 -2.59 -16.34
CA ASP A 55 -4.36 -1.21 -15.88
C ASP A 55 -5.87 -0.89 -15.90
N ASN A 56 -6.62 -1.45 -16.86
CA ASN A 56 -8.07 -1.28 -16.95
C ASN A 56 -8.79 -2.00 -15.81
N ASP A 57 -8.31 -3.19 -15.43
CA ASP A 57 -8.85 -3.93 -14.28
C ASP A 57 -8.61 -3.16 -12.96
N ARG A 58 -7.43 -2.51 -12.84
CA ARG A 58 -7.06 -1.78 -11.61
C ARG A 58 -7.76 -0.44 -11.48
N ARG A 59 -8.11 0.25 -12.57
CA ARG A 59 -8.76 1.57 -12.52
C ARG A 59 -9.95 1.65 -11.56
N PRO A 60 -11.02 0.82 -11.68
CA PRO A 60 -12.18 0.89 -10.78
C PRO A 60 -11.84 0.55 -9.32
N TRP A 61 -10.80 -0.26 -9.09
CA TRP A 61 -10.31 -0.52 -7.75
C TRP A 61 -9.60 0.71 -7.16
N LEU A 62 -8.72 1.35 -7.91
CA LEU A 62 -8.02 2.56 -7.49
C LEU A 62 -8.97 3.74 -7.26
N GLU A 63 -10.05 3.85 -8.04
CA GLU A 63 -11.12 4.83 -7.81
C GLU A 63 -11.78 4.61 -6.43
N ARG A 64 -12.02 3.36 -6.03
CA ARG A 64 -12.53 3.06 -4.68
C ARG A 64 -11.53 3.38 -3.57
N ILE A 65 -10.22 3.22 -3.83
CA ILE A 65 -9.17 3.64 -2.90
C ILE A 65 -9.17 5.16 -2.74
N ARG A 66 -9.25 5.90 -3.86
CA ARG A 66 -9.38 7.36 -3.88
C ARG A 66 -10.61 7.81 -3.08
N ASP A 67 -11.76 7.18 -3.29
CA ASP A 67 -13.02 7.54 -2.61
C ASP A 67 -12.97 7.20 -1.10
N ALA A 68 -12.28 6.12 -0.71
CA ALA A 68 -12.01 5.82 0.70
C ALA A 68 -11.11 6.87 1.36
N ALA A 69 -10.07 7.32 0.67
CA ALA A 69 -9.21 8.41 1.13
C ALA A 69 -9.98 9.73 1.26
N PHE A 70 -10.85 10.03 0.30
CA PHE A 70 -11.73 11.20 0.31
C PHE A 70 -12.67 11.18 1.51
N SER A 71 -13.25 10.00 1.82
CA SER A 71 -14.13 9.85 2.98
C SER A 71 -13.40 10.09 4.30
N LEU A 72 -12.15 9.62 4.45
CA LEU A 72 -11.36 9.88 5.67
C LEU A 72 -11.09 11.38 5.82
N GLU A 73 -10.67 12.04 4.74
CA GLU A 73 -10.37 13.48 4.73
C GLU A 73 -11.59 14.32 5.16
N HIS A 74 -12.77 14.06 4.57
CA HIS A 74 -13.98 14.85 4.81
C HIS A 74 -14.66 14.55 6.14
N LYS A 75 -14.40 13.38 6.74
CA LYS A 75 -14.90 13.03 8.09
C LYS A 75 -13.96 13.47 9.20
N SER A 76 -12.86 14.17 8.88
CA SER A 76 -11.82 14.54 9.84
C SER A 76 -11.21 13.31 10.54
N GLU A 77 -11.10 12.19 9.83
CA GLU A 77 -10.57 10.92 10.33
C GLU A 77 -9.16 10.69 9.80
N VAL A 78 -8.37 9.93 10.56
CA VAL A 78 -7.03 9.50 10.13
C VAL A 78 -7.04 7.99 9.91
N GLY A 79 -6.46 7.54 8.80
CA GLY A 79 -6.38 6.12 8.50
C GLY A 79 -5.25 5.71 7.57
N ILE A 80 -4.88 4.44 7.66
CA ILE A 80 -4.01 3.75 6.72
C ILE A 80 -4.88 2.98 5.73
N ILE A 81 -4.55 3.08 4.44
CA ILE A 81 -5.15 2.24 3.39
C ILE A 81 -4.04 1.39 2.78
N VAL A 82 -4.18 0.07 2.85
CA VAL A 82 -3.24 -0.86 2.22
C VAL A 82 -3.52 -0.90 0.71
N CYS A 83 -2.56 -0.50 -0.13
CA CYS A 83 -2.73 -0.54 -1.58
C CYS A 83 -1.36 -0.66 -2.24
N SER A 84 -1.19 -1.57 -3.21
CA SER A 84 0.11 -1.78 -3.86
C SER A 84 0.64 -0.52 -4.57
N ALA A 85 -0.23 0.28 -5.20
CA ALA A 85 0.06 1.58 -5.83
C ALA A 85 1.38 1.64 -6.65
N LEU A 86 1.64 0.59 -7.43
CA LEU A 86 2.97 0.33 -8.02
C LEU A 86 3.40 1.32 -9.10
N LYS A 87 2.45 1.91 -9.84
CA LYS A 87 2.73 2.87 -10.91
C LYS A 87 2.45 4.30 -10.47
N LYS A 88 3.20 5.28 -10.96
CA LYS A 88 2.97 6.71 -10.69
C LYS A 88 1.55 7.11 -11.03
N LYS A 89 1.04 6.67 -12.19
CA LYS A 89 -0.35 6.95 -12.60
C LYS A 89 -1.41 6.37 -11.64
N TYR A 90 -1.09 5.32 -10.89
CA TYR A 90 -2.02 4.80 -9.88
C TYR A 90 -2.03 5.70 -8.64
N ARG A 91 -0.85 6.19 -8.25
CA ARG A 91 -0.70 7.16 -7.16
C ARG A 91 -1.37 8.49 -7.52
N ASP A 92 -1.21 8.96 -8.75
CA ASP A 92 -1.88 10.16 -9.27
C ASP A 92 -3.41 10.03 -9.26
N LEU A 93 -3.95 8.85 -9.61
CA LEU A 93 -5.39 8.58 -9.51
C LEU A 93 -5.89 8.66 -8.05
N ILE A 94 -5.12 8.15 -7.09
CA ILE A 94 -5.47 8.24 -5.66
C ILE A 94 -5.36 9.68 -5.14
N ARG A 95 -4.38 10.46 -5.64
CA ARG A 95 -4.22 11.89 -5.31
C ARG A 95 -5.36 12.77 -5.83
N ASP A 96 -5.95 12.40 -6.97
CA ASP A 96 -7.03 13.18 -7.60
C ASP A 96 -8.18 13.45 -6.61
N GLY A 97 -8.46 14.73 -6.34
CA GLY A 97 -9.49 15.17 -5.39
C GLY A 97 -9.17 14.99 -3.90
N ASN A 98 -7.95 14.57 -3.53
CA ASN A 98 -7.51 14.36 -2.15
C ASN A 98 -6.27 15.21 -1.82
N ASP A 99 -6.42 16.22 -0.95
CA ASP A 99 -5.31 17.12 -0.59
C ASP A 99 -4.43 16.55 0.53
N SER A 100 -4.97 15.58 1.31
CA SER A 100 -4.36 15.10 2.55
C SER A 100 -3.91 13.64 2.48
N VAL A 101 -3.51 13.18 1.29
CA VAL A 101 -2.95 11.84 1.04
C VAL A 101 -1.42 11.87 1.11
N LYS A 102 -0.84 10.85 1.74
CA LYS A 102 0.59 10.54 1.70
C LYS A 102 0.81 9.05 1.46
N PHE A 103 1.96 8.69 0.92
CA PHE A 103 2.30 7.29 0.64
C PHE A 103 3.46 6.86 1.53
N LEU A 104 3.36 5.68 2.14
CA LEU A 104 4.47 4.99 2.80
C LEU A 104 4.92 3.86 1.90
N PHE A 105 6.06 4.04 1.25
CA PHE A 105 6.59 3.05 0.31
C PHE A 105 7.46 2.05 1.04
N LEU A 106 6.88 0.90 1.38
CA LEU A 106 7.62 -0.24 1.92
C LEU A 106 8.42 -0.90 0.80
N HIS A 107 9.75 -0.78 0.86
CA HIS A 107 10.65 -1.27 -0.18
C HIS A 107 11.79 -2.13 0.38
N GLY A 108 12.29 -3.04 -0.45
CA GLY A 108 13.42 -3.91 -0.17
C GLY A 108 13.91 -4.56 -1.47
N SER A 109 15.10 -5.17 -1.44
CA SER A 109 15.61 -5.89 -2.61
C SER A 109 14.73 -7.08 -2.97
N PHE A 110 14.75 -7.48 -4.24
CA PHE A 110 14.03 -8.66 -4.71
C PHE A 110 14.37 -9.90 -3.87
N ASP A 111 15.66 -10.14 -3.63
CA ASP A 111 16.14 -11.30 -2.87
C ASP A 111 15.60 -11.32 -1.43
N LEU A 112 15.58 -10.18 -0.75
CA LEU A 112 15.03 -10.07 0.60
C LEU A 112 13.54 -10.40 0.62
N ILE A 113 12.76 -9.86 -0.33
CA ILE A 113 11.32 -10.11 -0.39
C ILE A 113 11.03 -11.57 -0.76
N LEU A 114 11.80 -12.13 -1.68
CA LEU A 114 11.72 -13.53 -2.08
C LEU A 114 12.03 -14.47 -0.92
N GLU A 115 13.09 -14.19 -0.14
CA GLU A 115 13.44 -14.94 1.06
C GLU A 115 12.32 -14.92 2.09
N ARG A 116 11.76 -13.73 2.37
CA ARG A 116 10.62 -13.57 3.31
C ARG A 116 9.38 -14.31 2.85
N MET A 117 9.10 -14.27 1.54
CA MET A 117 7.98 -14.98 0.93
C MET A 117 8.16 -16.50 1.08
N ARG A 118 9.35 -17.04 0.76
CA ARG A 118 9.66 -18.48 0.86
C ARG A 118 9.58 -19.02 2.30
N ARG A 119 9.90 -18.20 3.31
CA ARG A 119 9.79 -18.58 4.73
C ARG A 119 8.35 -18.73 5.22
N ARG A 120 7.36 -18.12 4.56
CA ARG A 120 5.95 -18.25 4.94
C ARG A 120 5.41 -19.59 4.44
N LYS A 121 5.24 -20.55 5.36
CA LYS A 121 4.56 -21.82 5.07
C LYS A 121 3.11 -21.54 4.63
N GLY A 122 2.66 -22.16 3.53
CA GLY A 122 1.25 -22.20 3.15
C GLY A 122 0.76 -21.21 2.08
N HIS A 123 1.60 -20.28 1.63
CA HIS A 123 1.25 -19.39 0.50
C HIS A 123 2.29 -19.53 -0.61
N TYR A 124 2.00 -20.38 -1.60
CA TYR A 124 2.79 -20.49 -2.82
C TYR A 124 2.47 -19.30 -3.73
N MET A 125 2.85 -18.10 -3.31
CA MET A 125 2.89 -16.98 -4.23
C MET A 125 4.07 -17.27 -5.18
N LYS A 126 3.73 -17.57 -6.43
CA LYS A 126 4.68 -18.01 -7.45
C LYS A 126 5.74 -16.92 -7.63
N GLU A 127 7.01 -17.29 -7.66
CA GLU A 127 8.14 -16.36 -7.81
C GLU A 127 7.96 -15.43 -9.02
N GLU A 128 7.32 -15.93 -10.07
CA GLU A 128 6.92 -15.20 -11.27
C GLU A 128 5.99 -14.01 -10.95
N MET A 129 5.07 -14.15 -9.99
CA MET A 129 4.21 -13.06 -9.55
C MET A 129 5.05 -11.96 -8.90
N LEU A 130 6.00 -12.32 -8.03
CA LEU A 130 6.88 -11.34 -7.41
C LEU A 130 7.74 -10.62 -8.46
N LYS A 131 8.29 -11.36 -9.44
CA LYS A 131 9.02 -10.77 -10.57
C LYS A 131 8.17 -9.75 -11.32
N SER A 132 6.95 -10.13 -11.70
CA SER A 132 6.02 -9.21 -12.41
C SER A 132 5.68 -7.95 -11.61
N GLN A 133 5.62 -8.05 -10.27
CA GLN A 133 5.36 -6.91 -9.39
C GLN A 133 6.55 -5.95 -9.35
N PHE A 134 7.77 -6.47 -9.29
CA PHE A 134 8.99 -5.66 -9.38
C PHE A 134 9.16 -5.02 -10.77
N GLU A 135 8.81 -5.74 -11.85
CA GLU A 135 8.80 -5.17 -13.21
C GLU A 135 7.73 -4.08 -13.37
N THR A 136 6.60 -4.21 -12.67
CA THR A 136 5.51 -3.22 -12.68
C THR A 136 5.80 -2.01 -11.78
N LEU A 137 6.72 -2.14 -10.82
CA LEU A 137 7.01 -1.11 -9.84
C LEU A 137 7.76 0.07 -10.47
N GLU A 138 7.07 1.19 -10.58
CA GLU A 138 7.67 2.49 -10.87
C GLU A 138 8.06 3.12 -9.52
N VAL A 139 9.33 2.96 -9.15
CA VAL A 139 9.91 3.50 -7.92
C VAL A 139 9.61 5.01 -7.86
N PRO A 140 8.97 5.52 -6.78
CA PRO A 140 8.68 6.93 -6.64
C PRO A 140 9.94 7.80 -6.76
N GLN A 141 9.83 8.90 -7.50
CA GLN A 141 10.92 9.83 -7.78
C GLN A 141 10.72 11.15 -7.01
N ALA A 142 11.66 12.09 -7.17
CA ALA A 142 11.66 13.36 -6.43
C ALA A 142 10.45 14.28 -6.73
N ASP A 143 9.74 14.05 -7.84
CA ASP A 143 8.50 14.74 -8.21
C ASP A 143 7.28 14.25 -7.43
N GLU A 144 7.44 13.27 -6.54
CA GLU A 144 6.41 12.72 -5.66
C GLU A 144 6.74 12.99 -4.18
N PRO A 145 6.70 14.26 -3.71
CA PRO A 145 7.17 14.67 -2.38
C PRO A 145 6.28 14.18 -1.22
N ASP A 146 5.12 13.63 -1.54
CA ASP A 146 4.16 13.02 -0.61
C ASP A 146 4.47 11.53 -0.33
N VAL A 147 5.53 10.98 -0.93
CA VAL A 147 5.97 9.61 -0.71
C VAL A 147 7.13 9.56 0.28
N ILE A 148 6.98 8.72 1.31
CA ILE A 148 7.99 8.46 2.33
C ILE A 148 8.52 7.03 2.13
N PRO A 149 9.79 6.85 1.72
CA PRO A 149 10.38 5.52 1.58
C PRO A 149 10.68 4.90 2.95
N ILE A 150 10.33 3.63 3.12
CA ILE A 150 10.60 2.84 4.32
C ILE A 150 11.29 1.53 3.91
N ASP A 151 12.59 1.43 4.24
CA ASP A 151 13.36 0.20 4.04
C ASP A 151 12.91 -0.90 5.01
N VAL A 152 12.52 -2.04 4.43
CA VAL A 152 12.02 -3.21 5.14
C VAL A 152 13.09 -4.19 5.60
N SER A 153 14.39 -3.96 5.34
CA SER A 153 15.50 -4.88 5.66
C SER A 153 15.60 -5.34 7.13
N GLY A 154 15.11 -4.53 8.07
CA GLY A 154 15.10 -4.83 9.51
C GLY A 154 14.03 -5.83 9.96
N SER A 155 13.91 -6.02 11.28
CA SER A 155 12.86 -6.84 11.88
C SER A 155 11.47 -6.23 11.65
N PHE A 156 10.42 -7.02 11.89
CA PHE A 156 9.04 -6.51 11.82
C PHE A 156 8.84 -5.27 12.71
N GLU A 157 9.37 -5.33 13.93
CA GLU A 157 9.29 -4.24 14.90
C GLU A 157 10.03 -2.98 14.42
N ASP A 158 11.22 -3.13 13.82
CA ASP A 158 11.98 -2.01 13.27
C ASP A 158 11.19 -1.30 12.16
N VAL A 159 10.54 -2.07 11.28
CA VAL A 159 9.75 -1.52 10.16
C VAL A 159 8.51 -0.80 10.68
N VAL A 160 7.83 -1.36 11.67
CA VAL A 160 6.68 -0.73 12.33
C VAL A 160 7.11 0.60 12.97
N GLU A 161 8.21 0.63 13.73
CA GLU A 161 8.67 1.86 14.38
C GLU A 161 9.09 2.93 13.36
N LYS A 162 9.76 2.54 12.26
CA LYS A 162 10.06 3.46 11.15
C LYS A 162 8.78 4.09 10.59
N CYS A 163 7.73 3.30 10.39
CA CYS A 163 6.43 3.80 9.90
C CYS A 163 5.78 4.74 10.91
N VAL A 164 5.72 4.35 12.20
CA VAL A 164 5.19 5.20 13.28
C VAL A 164 5.92 6.54 13.33
N ARG A 165 7.26 6.52 13.29
CA ARG A 165 8.09 7.73 13.30
C ARG A 165 7.83 8.61 12.08
N ALA A 166 7.66 8.01 10.90
CA ALA A 166 7.35 8.72 9.67
C ALA A 166 5.97 9.40 9.70
N LEU A 167 5.00 8.80 10.39
CA LEU A 167 3.63 9.32 10.48
C LEU A 167 3.43 10.40 11.54
N LYS A 168 4.16 10.33 12.67
CA LYS A 168 4.01 11.26 13.81
C LYS A 168 3.97 12.76 13.44
N PRO A 169 4.81 13.30 12.53
CA PRO A 169 4.74 14.72 12.16
C PRO A 169 3.45 15.14 11.45
N TYR A 170 2.67 14.16 10.99
CA TYR A 170 1.42 14.35 10.28
C TYR A 170 0.21 13.95 11.10
N LEU A 171 0.33 13.67 12.40
CA LEU A 171 -0.82 13.45 13.29
C LEU A 171 -1.03 14.70 14.14
#